data_AF-D3V9H1-F1
#
_entry.id   AF-D3V9H1-F1
#
_cell.length_a   1.000
_cell.length_b   1.000
_cell.length_c   1.000
_cell.angle_alpha   90.00
_cell.angle_beta   90.00
_cell.angle_gamma   90.00
#
_symmetry.space_group_name_H-M   'P 1'
#
loop_
_entity.id
_entity.type
_entity.pdbx_description
1 polymer ?
#
loop_
_entity_poly.entity_id
_entity_poly.type
_entity_poly.pdbx_seq_one_letter_code
_entity_poly.pdbx_strand_id
1 'polypeptide(L)' 'MPRTHGYSLKGARCFGLHDWQHKDRINAIGAIIKNTFVALSLFAGNINV' A
#
# COMPACT_ATOMS: atom_id res chain seq x y z
N MET A 1 -1.92 -12.09 6.30
CA MET A 1 -3.20 -11.34 6.24
C MET A 1 -2.92 -9.87 6.55
N PRO A 2 -3.32 -8.91 5.69
CA PRO A 2 -3.08 -7.50 5.98
C PRO A 2 -3.89 -7.08 7.21
N ARG A 3 -3.26 -6.33 8.11
CA ARG A 3 -3.94 -5.88 9.32
C ARG A 3 -4.97 -4.79 8.97
N THR A 4 -6.16 -4.92 9.55
CA THR A 4 -7.28 -3.99 9.39
C THR A 4 -7.17 -2.74 10.25
N HIS A 5 -6.11 -2.61 11.05
CA HIS A 5 -5.86 -1.48 11.93
C HIS A 5 -4.36 -1.16 11.93
N GLY A 6 -4.03 0.12 12.11
CA GLY A 6 -2.66 0.60 12.23
C GLY A 6 -2.05 0.34 13.61
N TYR A 7 -0.92 0.99 13.89
CA TYR A 7 -0.24 0.91 15.19
C TYR A 7 -0.75 1.99 16.14
N SER A 8 -0.86 1.66 17.42
CA SER A 8 -1.13 2.61 18.50
C SER A 8 -0.47 2.11 19.78
N LEU A 9 -0.18 3.03 20.70
CA LEU A 9 0.33 2.68 22.02
C LEU A 9 -0.72 1.86 22.79
N LYS A 10 -0.26 0.97 23.67
CA LYS A 10 -1.13 0.14 24.50
C LYS A 10 -2.03 1.04 25.36
N GLY A 11 -3.35 0.93 25.19
CA GLY A 11 -4.34 1.76 25.88
C GLY A 11 -4.79 3.01 25.10
N ALA A 12 -4.17 3.32 23.96
CA ALA A 12 -4.57 4.43 23.10
C ALA A 12 -5.40 3.94 21.89
N ARG A 13 -6.48 4.65 21.56
CA ARG A 13 -7.32 4.35 20.39
C ARG A 13 -6.49 4.48 19.11
N CYS A 14 -6.48 3.43 18.29
CA CYS A 14 -5.86 3.48 16.97
C CYS A 14 -6.84 4.12 15.98
N PHE A 15 -6.42 5.23 15.35
CA PHE A 15 -7.18 5.89 14.28
C PHE A 15 -6.71 5.45 12.88
N GLY A 16 -5.61 4.71 12.78
CA GLY A 16 -5.13 4.14 11.52
C GLY A 16 -5.96 2.93 11.12
N LEU A 17 -6.52 2.94 9.92
CA LEU A 17 -7.47 1.92 9.44
C LEU A 17 -6.82 0.79 8.63
N HIS A 18 -5.54 0.88 8.28
CA HIS A 18 -4.93 -0.11 7.40
C HIS A 18 -3.40 -0.09 7.41
N ASP A 19 -2.79 -1.27 7.44
CA ASP A 19 -1.36 -1.45 7.16
C ASP A 19 -1.14 -1.51 5.64
N TRP A 20 -1.03 -0.32 5.04
CA TRP A 20 -0.83 -0.13 3.60
C TRP A 20 0.55 -0.64 3.13
N GLN A 21 1.53 -0.72 4.03
CA GLN A 21 2.93 -1.05 3.73
C GLN A 21 3.32 -2.48 4.11
N HIS A 22 2.35 -3.37 4.33
CA HIS A 22 2.63 -4.77 4.64
C HIS A 22 3.54 -5.39 3.56
N LYS A 23 4.67 -5.98 3.98
CA LYS A 23 5.76 -6.44 3.08
C LYS A 23 5.31 -7.46 2.02
N ASP A 24 4.28 -8.25 2.31
CA ASP A 24 3.75 -9.27 1.38
C ASP A 24 2.62 -8.75 0.45
N ARG A 25 2.69 -7.49 0.00
CA ARG A 25 1.74 -6.94 -0.98
C ARG A 25 2.36 -6.86 -2.38
N ILE A 26 1.51 -7.03 -3.39
CA ILE A 26 1.84 -6.70 -4.78
C ILE A 26 1.48 -5.22 -4.99
N ASN A 27 2.47 -4.45 -5.42
CA ASN A 27 2.28 -3.05 -5.78
C ASN A 27 2.05 -2.91 -7.28
N ALA A 28 1.23 -1.95 -7.69
CA ALA A 28 1.03 -1.60 -9.09
C ALA A 28 1.61 -0.21 -9.35
N ILE A 29 2.48 -0.09 -10.36
CA ILE A 29 3.00 1.20 -10.82
C ILE A 29 2.66 1.33 -12.30
N GLY A 30 2.25 2.52 -12.72
CA GLY A 30 1.90 2.77 -14.11
C GLY A 30 2.00 4.25 -14.48
N ALA A 31 1.88 4.51 -15.78
CA ALA A 31 1.87 5.85 -16.36
C ALA A 31 0.51 6.13 -17.00
N ILE A 32 -0.05 7.31 -16.70
CA ILE A 32 -1.33 7.77 -17.25
C ILE A 32 -1.09 8.99 -18.12
N ILE A 33 -1.61 8.98 -19.34
CA ILE A 33 -1.62 10.12 -20.27
C ILE A 33 -3.04 10.31 -20.78
N LYS A 34 -3.60 11.52 -20.66
CA LYS A 34 -4.97 11.86 -21.13
C LYS A 34 -6.01 10.81 -20.68
N ASN A 35 -6.03 10.49 -19.39
CA ASN A 35 -6.91 9.48 -18.79
C ASN A 35 -6.74 8.04 -19.32
N THR A 36 -5.67 7.76 -20.05
CA THR A 36 -5.36 6.42 -20.59
C THR A 36 -4.12 5.86 -19.91
N PHE A 37 -4.16 4.61 -19.47
CA PHE A 37 -2.99 3.89 -18.97
C PHE A 37 -2.09 3.50 -20.15
N VAL A 38 -0.85 4.00 -20.16
CA VAL A 38 0.14 3.70 -21.21
C VAL A 38 1.12 2.62 -20.76
N ALA A 39 1.33 2.50 -19.44
CA ALA A 39 2.08 1.42 -18.83
C ALA A 39 1.44 1.04 -17.50
N LEU A 40 1.41 -0.26 -17.19
CA LEU A 40 0.99 -0.80 -15.90
C LEU A 40 1.85 -2.04 -15.62
N SER A 41 2.46 -2.12 -14.44
CA SER A 41 3.27 -3.27 -14.05
C SER A 41 3.07 -3.60 -12.57
N LEU A 42 3.13 -4.89 -12.27
CA LEU A 42 2.99 -5.43 -10.92
C LEU A 42 4.37 -5.74 -10.35
N PHE A 43 4.60 -5.31 -9.12
CA PHE A 43 5.85 -5.48 -8.39
C PHE A 43 5.57 -6.26 -7.12
N ALA A 44 6.13 -7.47 -7.03
CA ALA A 44 6.11 -8.26 -5.81
C ALA A 44 7.28 -7.81 -4.92
N GLY A 45 6.98 -7.00 -3.89
CA GLY A 45 7.99 -6.48 -2.97
C GLY A 45 7.81 -5.01 -2.63
N ASN A 46 8.67 -4.50 -1.76
CA ASN A 46 8.65 -3.11 -1.33
C ASN A 46 9.20 -2.19 -2.43
N ILE A 47 8.51 -1.07 -2.68
CA ILE A 47 9.00 -0.02 -3.55
C ILE A 47 9.85 0.93 -2.70
N ASN A 48 11.17 0.81 -2.81
CA ASN A 48 12.10 1.81 -2.28
C ASN A 48 12.31 2.90 -3.33
N VAL A 49 12.16 4.16 -2.92
CA VAL A 49 12.48 5.35 -3.72
C VAL A 49 13.87 5.84 -3.37
#